data_AF-A0A5R2N9U4-F1
#
_entry.id   AF-A0A5R2N9U4-F1
#
_cell.length_a   1.000
_cell.length_b   1.000
_cell.length_c   1.000
_cell.angle_alpha   90.00
_cell.angle_beta   90.00
_cell.angle_gamma   90.00
#
_symmetry.space_group_name_H-M   'P 1'
#
loop_
_entity.id
_entity.type
_entity.pdbx_description
1 polymer ?
#
loop_
_entity_poly.entity_id
_entity_poly.type
_entity_poly.pdbx_seq_one_letter_code
_entity_poly.pdbx_strand_id
1 'polypeptide(L)'
;FLQACGCSVAVDNAIPAVKSTATLVTSGARGKGVEELIAKLIKRDHGIVPRRHDGIVLGSSGGDDIYLSPTDSVLIAGSSGIGKSTLATALTERFVENRFQFCVFDPEGDYDGLEGAVRLGDGSSAPTKAQVLDLVAEADSNVVVNGLSLRVNERPDFFADLLPGLGSFRRRTARPHWLVIDEAHHLLPKRRDDTRSVLSLELPGTILITVHPEAISTDALRLVTAVIALGPTAKDVVKAFCRETGIEPPKDIPTPKGDRVLFWRPQVRKKLTTVKVIEPRQSL
;
A
#
# COMPACT_ATOMS: atom_id res chain seq x y z
N PHE A 1 -10.61 -9.98 21.44
CA PHE A 1 -11.28 -8.78 20.88
C PHE A 1 -10.33 -7.59 20.78
N LEU A 2 -9.80 -7.03 21.88
CA LEU A 2 -8.91 -5.85 21.82
C LEU A 2 -7.68 -6.02 20.91
N GLN A 3 -7.05 -7.19 20.95
CA GLN A 3 -5.91 -7.53 20.07
C GLN A 3 -6.26 -7.65 18.57
N ALA A 4 -7.54 -7.72 18.23
CA ALA A 4 -8.02 -7.76 16.86
C ALA A 4 -8.38 -6.36 16.31
N CYS A 5 -8.35 -5.33 17.15
CA CYS A 5 -8.60 -3.95 16.75
C CYS A 5 -7.27 -3.25 16.40
N GLY A 6 -7.21 -2.53 15.28
CA GLY A 6 -6.02 -1.71 14.95
C GLY A 6 -5.73 -0.61 15.97
N CYS A 7 -6.76 -0.10 16.66
CA CYS A 7 -6.58 0.79 17.80
C CYS A 7 -7.51 0.40 18.94
N SER A 8 -6.99 -0.33 19.92
CA SER A 8 -7.74 -0.69 21.12
C SER A 8 -7.59 0.38 22.19
N VAL A 9 -8.70 0.76 22.84
CA VAL A 9 -8.72 1.85 23.82
C VAL A 9 -9.37 1.39 25.11
N ALA A 10 -8.71 1.64 26.25
CA ALA A 10 -9.26 1.41 27.58
C ALA A 10 -9.48 2.74 28.31
N VAL A 11 -10.57 2.84 29.07
CA VAL A 11 -10.81 3.99 29.96
C VAL A 11 -10.09 3.82 31.29
N ASP A 12 -9.85 4.90 32.02
CA ASP A 12 -9.01 4.86 33.21
C ASP A 12 -9.56 3.98 34.36
N ASN A 13 -10.87 3.72 34.44
CA ASN A 13 -11.40 2.78 35.43
C ASN A 13 -11.48 1.33 34.93
N ALA A 14 -10.88 1.00 33.79
CA ALA A 14 -10.78 -0.38 33.33
C ALA A 14 -9.84 -1.21 34.23
N ILE A 15 -10.06 -2.52 34.28
CA ILE A 15 -9.20 -3.43 35.04
C ILE A 15 -7.76 -3.43 34.47
N PRO A 16 -6.72 -3.67 35.29
CA PRO A 16 -5.33 -3.59 34.86
C PRO A 16 -5.00 -4.42 33.61
N ALA A 17 -5.52 -5.65 33.52
CA ALA A 17 -5.31 -6.54 32.37
C ALA A 17 -5.86 -5.99 31.04
N VAL A 18 -6.94 -5.20 31.10
CA VAL A 18 -7.50 -4.54 29.91
C VAL A 18 -6.62 -3.35 29.53
N LYS A 19 -6.20 -2.52 30.50
CA LYS A 19 -5.31 -1.39 30.24
C LYS A 19 -3.97 -1.83 29.64
N SER A 20 -3.40 -2.95 30.12
CA SER A 20 -2.12 -3.46 29.62
C SER A 20 -2.19 -4.00 28.19
N THR A 21 -3.39 -4.37 27.73
CA THR A 21 -3.61 -4.88 26.37
C THR A 21 -3.99 -3.76 25.40
N ALA A 22 -4.53 -2.65 25.92
CA ALA A 22 -5.01 -1.55 25.09
C ALA A 22 -3.85 -0.75 24.50
N THR A 23 -3.98 -0.36 23.23
CA THR A 23 -3.05 0.52 22.53
C THR A 23 -3.02 1.91 23.15
N LEU A 24 -4.17 2.38 23.63
CA LEU A 24 -4.33 3.67 24.29
C LEU A 24 -5.13 3.52 25.58
N VAL A 25 -4.69 4.17 26.64
CA VAL A 25 -5.48 4.35 27.86
C VAL A 25 -5.86 5.82 27.96
N THR A 26 -7.16 6.12 28.08
CA THR A 26 -7.64 7.50 28.25
C THR A 26 -7.39 7.96 29.68
N SER A 27 -7.23 9.27 29.88
CA SER A 27 -7.11 9.85 31.22
C SER A 27 -8.46 9.88 31.94
N GLY A 28 -9.56 10.04 31.20
CA GLY A 28 -10.92 9.98 31.76
C GLY A 28 -11.36 8.56 32.12
N ALA A 29 -12.12 8.44 33.21
CA ALA A 29 -12.85 7.23 33.59
C ALA A 29 -14.27 7.21 33.01
N ARG A 30 -14.84 6.02 32.81
CA ARG A 30 -16.23 5.79 32.34
C ARG A 30 -16.54 6.63 31.10
N GLY A 31 -17.69 7.30 31.07
CA GLY A 31 -18.11 8.16 29.97
C GLY A 31 -17.13 9.29 29.65
N LYS A 32 -16.37 9.80 30.63
CA LYS A 32 -15.37 10.85 30.38
C LYS A 32 -14.19 10.37 29.54
N GLY A 33 -13.79 9.11 29.69
CA GLY A 33 -12.80 8.51 28.79
C GLY A 33 -13.34 8.33 27.37
N VAL A 34 -14.63 8.01 27.23
CA VAL A 34 -15.28 7.89 25.92
C VAL A 34 -15.37 9.26 25.23
N GLU A 35 -15.78 10.31 25.94
CA GLU A 35 -15.78 11.69 25.44
C GLU A 35 -14.37 12.12 24.98
N GLU A 36 -13.33 11.79 25.75
CA GLU A 36 -11.94 12.06 25.40
C GLU A 36 -11.52 11.35 24.09
N LEU A 37 -11.89 10.07 23.93
CA LEU A 37 -11.62 9.33 22.71
C LEU A 37 -12.33 9.94 21.50
N ILE A 38 -13.62 10.28 21.63
CA ILE A 38 -14.40 10.91 20.55
C ILE A 38 -13.76 12.23 20.14
N ALA A 39 -13.37 13.07 21.11
CA ALA A 39 -12.70 14.33 20.82
C ALA A 39 -11.35 14.13 20.11
N LYS A 40 -10.58 13.10 20.50
CA LYS A 40 -9.33 12.71 19.83
C LYS A 40 -9.57 12.24 18.40
N LEU A 41 -10.59 11.40 18.17
CA LEU A 41 -10.98 10.92 16.84
C LEU A 41 -11.43 12.04 15.92
N ILE A 42 -12.28 12.96 16.40
CA ILE A 42 -12.70 14.13 15.60
C ILE A 42 -11.50 15.00 15.22
N LYS A 43 -10.54 15.16 16.13
CA LYS A 43 -9.39 16.05 15.90
C LYS A 43 -8.28 15.43 15.06
N ARG A 44 -8.03 14.13 15.19
CA ARG A 44 -6.84 13.47 14.63
C ARG A 44 -7.15 12.24 13.78
N ASP A 45 -8.39 11.76 13.79
CA ASP A 45 -8.85 10.58 13.08
C ASP A 45 -7.93 9.36 13.36
N HIS A 46 -7.40 8.69 12.34
CA HIS A 46 -6.46 7.57 12.48
C HIS A 46 -5.13 7.95 13.15
N GLY A 47 -4.82 9.24 13.31
CA GLY A 47 -3.61 9.76 13.96
C GLY A 47 -3.65 9.78 15.50
N ILE A 48 -4.61 9.10 16.13
CA ILE A 48 -4.71 9.01 17.60
C ILE A 48 -3.62 8.13 18.24
N VAL A 49 -3.06 7.17 17.49
CA VAL A 49 -2.00 6.27 17.93
C VAL A 49 -0.78 6.34 16.99
N PRO A 50 0.45 6.06 17.48
CA PRO A 50 1.63 6.06 16.62
C PRO A 50 1.56 5.00 15.53
N ARG A 51 2.01 5.35 14.32
CA ARG A 51 2.01 4.49 13.10
C ARG A 51 2.74 3.14 13.23
N ARG A 52 3.51 2.92 14.31
CA ARG A 52 4.25 1.66 14.53
C ARG A 52 3.34 0.47 14.84
N HIS A 53 2.14 0.70 15.37
CA HIS A 53 1.31 -0.37 15.92
C HIS A 53 0.72 -1.30 14.83
N ASP A 54 0.35 -0.73 13.68
CA ASP A 54 -0.29 -1.46 12.57
C ASP A 54 0.53 -1.36 11.27
N GLY A 55 1.82 -1.02 11.40
CA GLY A 55 2.70 -0.75 10.28
C GLY A 55 3.37 -2.02 9.75
N ILE A 56 3.47 -2.15 8.44
CA ILE A 56 4.27 -3.17 7.77
C ILE A 56 5.71 -2.72 7.71
N VAL A 57 6.62 -3.52 8.26
CA VAL A 57 8.06 -3.22 8.21
C VAL A 57 8.54 -3.24 6.76
N LEU A 58 9.02 -2.09 6.27
CA LEU A 58 9.70 -1.96 4.98
C LEU A 58 11.16 -2.39 5.09
N GLY A 59 11.79 -2.10 6.23
CA GLY A 59 13.22 -2.29 6.45
C GLY A 59 13.75 -1.36 7.53
N SER A 60 15.07 -1.13 7.56
CA SER A 60 15.71 -0.31 8.58
C SER A 60 16.68 0.74 8.04
N SER A 61 16.82 1.84 8.80
CA SER A 61 17.77 2.92 8.54
C SER A 61 18.39 3.40 9.84
N GLY A 62 19.73 3.33 9.94
CA GLY A 62 20.43 3.79 11.14
C GLY A 62 20.07 3.02 12.41
N GLY A 63 19.58 1.78 12.29
CA GLY A 63 19.11 0.95 13.41
C GLY A 63 17.63 1.10 13.75
N ASP A 64 16.92 2.07 13.15
CA ASP A 64 15.49 2.25 13.33
C ASP A 64 14.69 1.59 12.21
N ASP A 65 13.62 0.89 12.60
CA ASP A 65 12.64 0.33 11.65
C ASP A 65 11.83 1.42 10.96
N ILE A 66 11.66 1.25 9.66
CA ILE A 66 10.82 2.03 8.78
C ILE A 66 9.59 1.20 8.45
N TYR A 67 8.41 1.76 8.72
CA TYR A 67 7.13 1.10 8.50
C TYR A 67 6.36 1.78 7.37
N LEU A 68 5.52 1.02 6.67
CA LEU A 68 4.42 1.47 5.81
C LEU A 68 3.11 1.28 6.56
N SER A 69 2.26 2.29 6.60
CA SER A 69 0.92 2.16 7.21
C SER A 69 -0.08 1.71 6.14
N PRO A 70 -1.13 0.94 6.48
CA PRO A 70 -2.28 0.72 5.60
C PRO A 70 -3.00 2.00 5.16
N THR A 71 -2.65 3.16 5.75
CA THR A 71 -3.08 4.47 5.25
C THR A 71 -2.13 5.14 4.27
N ASP A 72 -0.99 4.49 3.94
CA ASP A 72 -0.07 5.00 2.94
C ASP A 72 -0.50 4.55 1.54
N SER A 73 -0.30 5.44 0.56
CA SER A 73 -0.33 5.12 -0.86
C SER A 73 1.11 5.21 -1.35
N VAL A 74 1.66 4.09 -1.80
CA VAL A 74 3.09 3.91 -2.01
C VAL A 74 3.39 3.81 -3.49
N LEU A 75 4.40 4.52 -3.96
CA LEU A 75 5.00 4.32 -5.28
C LEU A 75 6.31 3.55 -5.12
N ILE A 76 6.42 2.37 -5.73
CA ILE A 76 7.66 1.61 -5.87
C ILE A 76 8.12 1.74 -7.32
N ALA A 77 9.29 2.34 -7.56
CA ALA A 77 9.75 2.57 -8.93
C ALA A 77 11.27 2.46 -9.09
N GLY A 78 11.67 2.09 -10.30
CA GLY A 78 13.06 1.81 -10.66
C GLY A 78 13.13 0.99 -11.95
N SER A 79 14.31 0.91 -12.55
CA SER A 79 14.52 0.18 -13.81
C SER A 79 14.03 -1.29 -13.74
N SER A 80 13.75 -1.89 -14.89
CA SER A 80 13.39 -3.32 -14.94
C SER A 80 14.52 -4.19 -14.37
N GLY A 81 14.16 -5.31 -13.74
CA GLY A 81 15.11 -6.27 -13.15
C GLY A 81 15.82 -5.81 -11.86
N ILE A 82 15.50 -4.64 -11.30
CA ILE A 82 16.21 -4.09 -10.12
C ILE A 82 15.66 -4.56 -8.76
N GLY A 83 14.72 -5.50 -8.76
CA GLY A 83 14.11 -6.06 -7.54
C GLY A 83 12.84 -5.37 -7.05
N LYS A 84 12.07 -4.70 -7.93
CA LYS A 84 10.76 -4.12 -7.56
C LYS A 84 9.77 -5.21 -7.14
N SER A 85 9.58 -6.23 -7.99
CA SER A 85 8.70 -7.36 -7.72
C SER A 85 9.20 -8.16 -6.50
N THR A 86 10.52 -8.33 -6.36
CA THR A 86 11.14 -8.93 -5.15
C THR A 86 10.76 -8.20 -3.85
N LEU A 87 10.79 -6.86 -3.85
CA LEU A 87 10.35 -6.07 -2.69
C LEU A 87 8.84 -6.20 -2.47
N ALA A 88 8.05 -6.19 -3.55
CA ALA A 88 6.60 -6.36 -3.46
C ALA A 88 6.23 -7.73 -2.87
N THR A 89 6.88 -8.81 -3.30
CA THR A 89 6.75 -10.16 -2.72
C THR A 89 7.08 -10.14 -1.24
N ALA A 90 8.21 -9.56 -0.83
CA ALA A 90 8.57 -9.44 0.58
C ALA A 90 7.51 -8.68 1.39
N LEU A 91 6.91 -7.62 0.83
CA LEU A 91 5.82 -6.89 1.47
C LEU A 91 4.54 -7.75 1.57
N THR A 92 4.18 -8.50 0.53
CA THR A 92 3.01 -9.41 0.59
C THR A 92 3.17 -10.49 1.67
N GLU A 93 4.37 -11.04 1.86
CA GLU A 93 4.64 -11.95 2.97
C GLU A 93 4.40 -11.29 4.33
N ARG A 94 4.85 -10.03 4.50
CA ARG A 94 4.55 -9.27 5.73
C ARG A 94 3.06 -8.99 5.88
N PHE A 95 2.31 -8.81 4.79
CA PHE A 95 0.86 -8.67 4.86
C PHE A 95 0.23 -9.95 5.42
N VAL A 96 0.62 -11.13 4.91
CA VAL A 96 0.15 -12.42 5.43
C VAL A 96 0.49 -12.59 6.92
N GLU A 97 1.75 -12.33 7.31
CA GLU A 97 2.20 -12.44 8.70
C GLU A 97 1.40 -11.57 9.66
N ASN A 98 1.04 -10.36 9.21
CA ASN A 98 0.27 -9.39 9.99
C ASN A 98 -1.25 -9.54 9.76
N ARG A 99 -1.69 -10.62 9.11
CA ARG A 99 -3.11 -10.94 8.81
C ARG A 99 -3.84 -9.85 8.02
N PHE A 100 -3.11 -9.14 7.17
CA PHE A 100 -3.70 -8.23 6.20
C PHE A 100 -4.02 -8.96 4.91
N GLN A 101 -5.29 -8.97 4.53
CA GLN A 101 -5.71 -9.33 3.18
C GLN A 101 -5.13 -8.35 2.14
N PHE A 102 -4.61 -8.88 1.03
CA PHE A 102 -4.18 -8.10 -0.12
C PHE A 102 -4.77 -8.61 -1.45
N CYS A 103 -4.76 -7.74 -2.46
CA CYS A 103 -5.07 -8.09 -3.85
C CYS A 103 -3.96 -7.53 -4.76
N VAL A 104 -3.31 -8.39 -5.54
CA VAL A 104 -2.32 -8.01 -6.55
C VAL A 104 -2.97 -7.96 -7.92
N PHE A 105 -2.73 -6.90 -8.68
CA PHE A 105 -2.96 -6.84 -10.11
C PHE A 105 -1.64 -7.05 -10.82
N ASP A 106 -1.56 -8.14 -11.57
CA ASP A 106 -0.31 -8.62 -12.15
C ASP A 106 -0.46 -8.79 -13.67
N PRO A 107 -0.12 -7.76 -14.45
CA PRO A 107 -0.20 -7.81 -15.91
C PRO A 107 0.83 -8.74 -16.57
N GLU A 108 1.89 -9.13 -15.87
CA GLU A 108 3.02 -9.89 -16.42
C GLU A 108 3.11 -11.34 -15.89
N GLY A 109 2.32 -11.69 -14.87
CA GLY A 109 2.26 -13.04 -14.30
C GLY A 109 3.39 -13.35 -13.32
N ASP A 110 4.12 -12.34 -12.85
CA ASP A 110 5.25 -12.47 -11.93
C ASP A 110 4.85 -13.01 -10.54
N TYR A 111 3.57 -12.99 -10.17
CA TYR A 111 3.07 -13.39 -8.85
C TYR A 111 2.28 -14.71 -8.88
N ASP A 112 2.36 -15.48 -9.96
CA ASP A 112 1.61 -16.74 -10.11
C ASP A 112 1.94 -17.79 -9.05
N GLY A 113 3.16 -17.75 -8.49
CA GLY A 113 3.64 -18.66 -7.44
C GLY A 113 3.43 -18.15 -6.00
N LEU A 114 2.75 -17.02 -5.80
CA LEU A 114 2.70 -16.37 -4.49
C LEU A 114 1.95 -17.21 -3.45
N GLU A 115 2.67 -17.68 -2.43
CA GLU A 115 2.09 -18.52 -1.37
C GLU A 115 1.01 -17.76 -0.58
N GLY A 116 -0.09 -18.45 -0.26
CA GLY A 116 -1.20 -17.88 0.51
C GLY A 116 -2.10 -16.94 -0.28
N ALA A 117 -1.99 -16.92 -1.61
CA ALA A 117 -2.91 -16.20 -2.49
C ALA A 117 -3.56 -17.13 -3.54
N VAL A 118 -4.80 -16.81 -3.91
CA VAL A 118 -5.53 -17.50 -4.97
C VAL A 118 -5.36 -16.71 -6.26
N ARG A 119 -4.78 -17.37 -7.26
CA ARG A 119 -4.62 -16.80 -8.61
C ARG A 119 -5.94 -16.88 -9.38
N LEU A 120 -6.31 -15.76 -10.00
CA LEU A 120 -7.41 -15.64 -10.95
C LEU A 120 -6.89 -15.27 -12.32
N GLY A 121 -7.28 -16.05 -13.32
CA GLY A 121 -6.78 -15.93 -14.68
C GLY A 121 -5.43 -16.63 -14.89
N ASP A 122 -5.02 -16.70 -16.15
CA ASP A 122 -3.73 -17.19 -16.61
C ASP A 122 -3.46 -16.69 -18.06
N GLY A 123 -2.42 -17.24 -18.71
CA GLY A 123 -2.07 -16.90 -20.09
C GLY A 123 -3.10 -17.31 -21.15
N SER A 124 -4.12 -18.11 -20.81
CA SER A 124 -5.17 -18.57 -21.73
C SER A 124 -6.56 -18.05 -21.37
N SER A 125 -6.81 -17.74 -20.09
CA SER A 125 -8.11 -17.33 -19.57
C SER A 125 -8.00 -16.03 -18.80
N ALA A 126 -8.81 -15.04 -19.17
CA ALA A 126 -8.88 -13.77 -18.46
C ALA A 126 -9.65 -13.92 -17.12
N PRO A 127 -9.25 -13.20 -16.07
CA PRO A 127 -10.03 -13.12 -14.84
C PRO A 127 -11.32 -12.35 -15.09
N THR A 128 -12.38 -12.68 -14.35
CA THR A 128 -13.64 -11.91 -14.38
C THR A 128 -13.78 -11.05 -13.12
N LYS A 129 -14.43 -9.90 -13.26
CA LYS A 129 -14.74 -9.01 -12.12
C LYS A 129 -15.51 -9.72 -11.00
N ALA A 130 -16.45 -10.60 -11.34
CA ALA A 130 -17.22 -11.35 -10.36
C ALA A 130 -16.30 -12.25 -9.51
N GLN A 131 -15.43 -13.04 -10.15
CA GLN A 131 -14.48 -13.90 -9.44
C GLN A 131 -13.58 -13.11 -8.48
N VAL A 132 -13.09 -11.94 -8.92
CA VAL A 132 -12.23 -11.10 -8.06
C VAL A 132 -13.00 -10.62 -6.84
N LEU A 133 -14.21 -10.09 -7.03
CA LEU A 133 -15.02 -9.56 -5.93
C LEU A 133 -15.49 -10.66 -4.97
N ASP A 134 -15.83 -11.85 -5.49
CA ASP A 134 -16.23 -13.00 -4.69
C ASP A 134 -15.07 -13.48 -3.80
N LEU A 135 -13.85 -13.64 -4.35
CA LEU A 135 -12.69 -14.04 -3.55
C LEU A 135 -12.25 -12.97 -2.56
N VAL A 136 -12.32 -11.68 -2.93
CA VAL A 136 -12.03 -10.58 -2.00
C VAL A 136 -13.05 -10.55 -0.84
N ALA A 137 -14.28 -11.02 -1.06
CA ALA A 137 -15.29 -11.11 0.00
C ALA A 137 -14.90 -12.12 1.10
N GLU A 138 -14.20 -13.18 0.74
CA GLU A 138 -13.66 -14.19 1.66
C GLU A 138 -12.49 -13.62 2.47
N ALA A 139 -12.69 -13.43 3.78
CA ALA A 139 -11.76 -12.65 4.62
C ALA A 139 -10.33 -13.21 4.69
N ASP A 140 -10.17 -14.53 4.55
CA ASP A 140 -8.88 -15.23 4.65
C ASP A 140 -8.21 -15.47 3.29
N SER A 141 -8.80 -14.97 2.19
CA SER A 141 -8.27 -15.14 0.84
C SER A 141 -7.50 -13.91 0.36
N ASN A 142 -6.21 -14.07 0.07
CA ASN A 142 -5.49 -13.10 -0.76
C ASN A 142 -5.69 -13.43 -2.23
N VAL A 143 -5.64 -12.43 -3.10
CA VAL A 143 -5.97 -12.61 -4.53
C VAL A 143 -4.85 -12.10 -5.40
N VAL A 144 -4.47 -12.87 -6.43
CA VAL A 144 -3.61 -12.42 -7.52
C VAL A 144 -4.46 -12.42 -8.80
N VAL A 145 -4.66 -11.24 -9.38
CA VAL A 145 -5.39 -11.05 -10.63
C VAL A 145 -4.38 -11.03 -11.77
N ASN A 146 -4.22 -12.17 -12.43
CA ASN A 146 -3.30 -12.34 -13.53
C ASN A 146 -3.90 -11.77 -14.83
N GLY A 147 -3.19 -10.82 -15.43
CA GLY A 147 -3.59 -10.12 -16.67
C GLY A 147 -2.87 -10.59 -17.93
N LEU A 148 -2.16 -11.73 -17.91
CA LEU A 148 -1.36 -12.22 -19.05
C LEU A 148 -2.20 -12.43 -20.33
N SER A 149 -3.42 -12.96 -20.19
CA SER A 149 -4.34 -13.16 -21.32
C SER A 149 -5.01 -11.87 -21.81
N LEU A 150 -4.90 -10.75 -21.07
CA LEU A 150 -5.41 -9.45 -21.48
C LEU A 150 -4.38 -8.70 -22.33
N ARG A 151 -4.80 -8.20 -23.49
CA ARG A 151 -3.96 -7.37 -24.36
C ARG A 151 -3.63 -6.05 -23.65
N VAL A 152 -2.50 -5.45 -23.99
CA VAL A 152 -2.02 -4.20 -23.36
C VAL A 152 -3.07 -3.08 -23.36
N ASN A 153 -3.87 -2.98 -24.43
CA ASN A 153 -4.93 -1.99 -24.57
C ASN A 153 -6.23 -2.34 -23.81
N GLU A 154 -6.43 -3.60 -23.42
CA GLU A 154 -7.61 -4.08 -22.68
C GLU A 154 -7.42 -3.96 -21.16
N ARG A 155 -6.17 -4.01 -20.68
CA ARG A 155 -5.82 -3.95 -19.26
C ARG A 155 -6.37 -2.70 -18.55
N PRO A 156 -6.24 -1.47 -19.09
CA PRO A 156 -6.86 -0.29 -18.49
C PRO A 156 -8.39 -0.41 -18.36
N ASP A 157 -9.07 -0.99 -19.34
CA ASP A 157 -10.53 -1.12 -19.35
C ASP A 157 -11.01 -2.10 -18.30
N PHE A 158 -10.36 -3.26 -18.22
CA PHE A 158 -10.63 -4.27 -17.20
C PHE A 158 -10.45 -3.70 -15.78
N PHE A 159 -9.34 -2.98 -15.57
CA PHE A 159 -9.05 -2.37 -14.26
C PHE A 159 -10.07 -1.29 -13.89
N ALA A 160 -10.43 -0.42 -14.85
CA ALA A 160 -11.43 0.62 -14.66
C ALA A 160 -12.83 0.06 -14.32
N ASP A 161 -13.22 -1.07 -14.92
CA ASP A 161 -14.50 -1.72 -14.58
C ASP A 161 -14.50 -2.32 -13.16
N LEU A 162 -13.37 -2.87 -12.71
CA LEU A 162 -13.26 -3.53 -11.41
C LEU A 162 -13.13 -2.55 -10.22
N LEU A 163 -12.45 -1.42 -10.42
CA LEU A 163 -12.15 -0.42 -9.38
C LEU A 163 -13.38 0.04 -8.57
N PRO A 164 -14.54 0.38 -9.17
CA PRO A 164 -15.73 0.77 -8.40
C PRO A 164 -16.23 -0.31 -7.43
N GLY A 165 -16.14 -1.58 -7.83
CA GLY A 165 -16.54 -2.72 -7.01
C GLY A 165 -15.62 -2.88 -5.80
N LEU A 166 -14.31 -2.86 -6.04
CA LEU A 166 -13.31 -2.88 -4.98
C LEU A 166 -13.43 -1.67 -4.06
N GLY A 167 -13.63 -0.47 -4.61
CA GLY A 167 -13.79 0.74 -3.84
C GLY A 167 -15.04 0.72 -2.94
N SER A 168 -16.16 0.22 -3.46
CA SER A 168 -17.37 0.02 -2.66
C SER A 168 -17.19 -1.02 -1.57
N PHE A 169 -16.48 -2.10 -1.86
CA PHE A 169 -16.20 -3.15 -0.89
C PHE A 169 -15.28 -2.63 0.24
N ARG A 170 -14.16 -1.99 -0.13
CA ARG A 170 -13.20 -1.37 0.81
C ARG A 170 -13.84 -0.30 1.70
N ARG A 171 -14.74 0.53 1.19
CA ARG A 171 -15.48 1.50 2.03
C ARG A 171 -16.31 0.84 3.14
N ARG A 172 -16.81 -0.37 2.91
CA ARG A 172 -17.66 -1.10 3.87
C ARG A 172 -16.85 -1.98 4.82
N THR A 173 -15.77 -2.58 4.34
CA THR A 173 -15.06 -3.66 5.05
C THR A 173 -13.59 -3.34 5.37
N ALA A 174 -13.06 -2.22 4.86
CA ALA A 174 -11.63 -1.90 4.82
C ALA A 174 -10.75 -2.95 4.11
N ARG A 175 -11.38 -3.88 3.37
CA ARG A 175 -10.73 -5.00 2.67
C ARG A 175 -10.85 -4.90 1.15
N PRO A 176 -9.86 -5.36 0.36
CA PRO A 176 -8.55 -5.78 0.84
C PRO A 176 -7.83 -4.58 1.45
N HIS A 177 -7.01 -4.85 2.47
CA HIS A 177 -6.30 -3.81 3.20
C HIS A 177 -5.23 -3.19 2.31
N TRP A 178 -4.57 -4.02 1.50
CA TRP A 178 -3.57 -3.62 0.52
C TRP A 178 -3.99 -3.95 -0.91
N LEU A 179 -3.86 -2.97 -1.79
CA LEU A 179 -3.96 -3.16 -3.23
C LEU A 179 -2.58 -2.99 -3.85
N VAL A 180 -2.03 -4.04 -4.45
CA VAL A 180 -0.75 -3.98 -5.16
C VAL A 180 -1.05 -3.95 -6.66
N ILE A 181 -0.54 -2.95 -7.35
CA ILE A 181 -0.78 -2.72 -8.77
C ILE A 181 0.58 -2.78 -9.45
N ASP A 182 0.92 -3.93 -10.04
CA ASP A 182 2.15 -4.07 -10.80
C ASP A 182 2.02 -3.52 -12.22
N GLU A 183 3.16 -3.07 -12.75
CA GLU A 183 3.30 -2.28 -13.96
C GLU A 183 2.16 -1.28 -14.14
N ALA A 184 1.95 -0.47 -13.10
CA ALA A 184 0.82 0.45 -12.96
C ALA A 184 0.67 1.43 -14.13
N HIS A 185 1.73 1.65 -14.91
CA HIS A 185 1.67 2.46 -16.13
C HIS A 185 0.83 1.81 -17.25
N HIS A 186 0.63 0.48 -17.22
CA HIS A 186 -0.30 -0.25 -18.09
C HIS A 186 -1.74 -0.23 -17.60
N LEU A 187 -1.99 0.01 -16.32
CA LEU A 187 -3.33 -0.04 -15.72
C LEU A 187 -3.93 1.36 -15.50
N LEU A 188 -3.08 2.35 -15.22
CA LEU A 188 -3.45 3.73 -14.94
C LEU A 188 -2.68 4.73 -15.83
N PRO A 189 -2.83 4.65 -17.17
CA PRO A 189 -2.04 5.46 -18.09
C PRO A 189 -2.40 6.95 -18.03
N LYS A 190 -1.41 7.82 -18.20
CA LYS A 190 -1.54 9.29 -18.14
C LYS A 190 -2.56 9.90 -19.10
N ARG A 191 -2.81 9.28 -20.25
CA ARG A 191 -3.68 9.83 -21.31
C ARG A 191 -5.18 9.59 -21.10
N ARG A 192 -5.57 8.95 -19.98
CA ARG A 192 -6.96 8.59 -19.72
C ARG A 192 -7.52 9.43 -18.57
N ASP A 193 -8.33 10.44 -18.89
CA ASP A 193 -9.09 11.24 -17.93
C ASP A 193 -10.32 10.44 -17.42
N ASP A 194 -10.09 9.34 -16.71
CA ASP A 194 -11.17 8.61 -16.03
C ASP A 194 -11.21 8.99 -14.54
N THR A 195 -11.83 10.14 -14.28
CA THR A 195 -12.07 10.67 -12.92
C THR A 195 -12.76 9.68 -11.99
N ARG A 196 -13.57 8.73 -12.50
CA ARG A 196 -14.24 7.72 -11.68
C ARG A 196 -13.29 6.64 -11.14
N SER A 197 -12.29 6.29 -11.95
CA SER A 197 -11.22 5.36 -11.55
C SER A 197 -10.33 5.99 -10.46
N VAL A 198 -10.04 7.28 -10.56
CA VAL A 198 -9.26 8.04 -9.56
C VAL A 198 -10.01 8.16 -8.22
N LEU A 199 -11.31 8.47 -8.24
CA LEU A 199 -12.14 8.52 -7.01
C LEU A 199 -12.24 7.15 -6.32
N SER A 200 -12.10 6.06 -7.07
CA SER A 200 -12.05 4.69 -6.52
C SER A 200 -10.67 4.35 -5.94
N LEU A 201 -9.61 5.04 -6.39
CA LEU A 201 -8.23 4.97 -5.86
C LEU A 201 -8.00 5.85 -4.63
N GLU A 202 -8.91 6.76 -4.28
CA GLU A 202 -8.82 7.60 -3.06
C GLU A 202 -8.77 6.79 -1.75
N LEU A 203 -8.73 5.47 -1.83
CA LEU A 203 -8.66 4.58 -0.70
C LEU A 203 -7.19 4.26 -0.35
N PRO A 204 -6.73 4.67 0.86
CA PRO A 204 -5.39 4.41 1.36
C PRO A 204 -5.02 2.92 1.34
N GLY A 205 -3.74 2.55 1.37
CA GLY A 205 -3.32 1.14 1.34
C GLY A 205 -3.20 0.61 -0.08
N THR A 206 -2.57 1.40 -0.94
CA THR A 206 -2.33 1.05 -2.35
C THR A 206 -0.84 1.13 -2.64
N ILE A 207 -0.28 0.16 -3.36
CA ILE A 207 1.11 0.13 -3.82
C ILE A 207 1.09 0.14 -5.35
N LEU A 208 1.62 1.20 -5.94
CA LEU A 208 1.84 1.33 -7.38
C LEU A 208 3.27 0.93 -7.68
N ILE A 209 3.46 -0.07 -8.54
CA ILE A 209 4.79 -0.52 -8.96
C ILE A 209 4.95 -0.16 -10.45
N THR A 210 6.08 0.43 -10.83
CA THR A 210 6.31 0.79 -12.24
C THR A 210 7.78 1.03 -12.55
N VAL A 211 8.15 0.83 -13.82
CA VAL A 211 9.39 1.36 -14.40
C VAL A 211 9.29 2.82 -14.87
N HIS A 212 8.08 3.31 -15.14
CA HIS A 212 7.80 4.62 -15.76
C HIS A 212 6.79 5.43 -14.94
N PRO A 213 7.21 6.12 -13.86
CA PRO A 213 6.32 6.99 -13.09
C PRO A 213 5.62 8.05 -13.96
N GLU A 214 6.32 8.64 -14.92
CA GLU A 214 5.81 9.66 -15.84
C GLU A 214 4.69 9.18 -16.79
N ALA A 215 4.52 7.87 -16.91
CA ALA A 215 3.47 7.26 -17.72
C ALA A 215 2.17 6.98 -16.93
N ILE A 216 2.18 7.14 -15.60
CA ILE A 216 1.01 6.99 -14.73
C ILE A 216 0.19 8.29 -14.74
N SER A 217 -1.13 8.18 -14.55
CA SER A 217 -2.03 9.30 -14.29
C SER A 217 -1.50 10.22 -13.19
N THR A 218 -1.45 11.52 -13.50
CA THR A 218 -1.03 12.56 -12.55
C THR A 218 -1.88 12.55 -11.29
N ASP A 219 -3.19 12.28 -11.40
CA ASP A 219 -4.07 12.26 -10.23
C ASP A 219 -3.80 11.05 -9.33
N ALA A 220 -3.49 9.88 -9.92
CA ALA A 220 -3.06 8.72 -9.13
C ALA A 220 -1.72 9.00 -8.41
N LEU A 221 -0.77 9.66 -9.07
CA LEU A 221 0.50 10.06 -8.45
C LEU A 221 0.31 11.07 -7.32
N ARG A 222 -0.66 11.98 -7.41
CA ARG A 222 -0.95 12.95 -6.35
C ARG A 222 -1.46 12.30 -5.06
N LEU A 223 -2.04 11.11 -5.13
CA LEU A 223 -2.46 10.33 -3.96
C LEU A 223 -1.29 9.69 -3.22
N VAL A 224 -0.11 9.59 -3.83
CA VAL A 224 1.06 8.92 -3.24
C VAL A 224 1.56 9.69 -2.02
N THR A 225 1.61 9.01 -0.88
CA THR A 225 2.11 9.54 0.39
C THR A 225 3.54 9.08 0.70
N ALA A 226 4.01 8.03 0.02
CA ALA A 226 5.37 7.49 0.16
C ALA A 226 5.96 7.03 -1.17
N VAL A 227 7.23 7.35 -1.41
CA VAL A 227 7.99 6.93 -2.60
C VAL A 227 9.14 6.03 -2.16
N ILE A 228 9.25 4.87 -2.80
CA ILE A 228 10.35 3.92 -2.69
C ILE A 228 11.01 3.84 -4.08
N ALA A 229 12.19 4.41 -4.22
CA ALA A 229 12.93 4.41 -5.47
C ALA A 229 14.14 3.46 -5.39
N LEU A 230 14.23 2.53 -6.35
CA LEU A 230 15.22 1.46 -6.38
C LEU A 230 16.32 1.72 -7.41
N GLY A 231 17.52 1.22 -7.09
CA GLY A 231 18.64 1.15 -8.02
C GLY A 231 19.37 2.47 -8.31
N PRO A 232 20.28 2.45 -9.30
CA PRO A 232 21.14 3.59 -9.62
C PRO A 232 20.38 4.84 -10.08
N THR A 233 19.19 4.66 -10.68
CA THR A 233 18.33 5.72 -11.22
C THR A 233 17.30 6.22 -10.20
N ALA A 234 17.38 5.82 -8.93
CA ALA A 234 16.43 6.21 -7.88
C ALA A 234 16.24 7.74 -7.76
N LYS A 235 17.29 8.53 -8.02
CA LYS A 235 17.20 10.00 -8.04
C LYS A 235 16.28 10.51 -9.15
N ASP A 236 16.31 9.89 -10.31
CA ASP A 236 15.52 10.30 -11.47
C ASP A 236 14.05 9.92 -11.29
N VAL A 237 13.78 8.78 -10.63
CA VAL A 237 12.43 8.39 -10.17
C VAL A 237 11.82 9.49 -9.28
N VAL A 238 12.56 9.96 -8.27
CA VAL A 238 12.08 11.02 -7.38
C VAL A 238 11.82 12.32 -8.14
N LYS A 239 12.71 12.70 -9.06
CA LYS A 239 12.53 13.91 -9.89
C LYS A 239 11.32 13.78 -10.82
N ALA A 240 11.12 12.61 -11.43
CA ALA A 240 9.96 12.35 -12.29
C ALA A 240 8.67 12.51 -11.48
N PHE A 241 8.58 11.86 -10.32
CA PHE A 241 7.45 12.00 -9.41
C PHE A 241 7.18 13.47 -9.03
N CYS A 242 8.21 14.22 -8.66
CA CYS A 242 8.08 15.64 -8.30
C CYS A 242 7.54 16.48 -9.47
N ARG A 243 8.07 16.26 -10.69
CA ARG A 243 7.61 16.96 -11.88
C ARG A 243 6.14 16.66 -12.21
N GLU A 244 5.73 15.40 -12.13
CA GLU A 244 4.34 15.02 -12.43
C GLU A 244 3.36 15.55 -11.38
N THR A 245 3.73 15.55 -10.11
CA THR A 245 2.86 15.99 -9.01
C THR A 245 2.91 17.49 -8.74
N GLY A 246 3.91 18.20 -9.29
CA GLY A 246 4.15 19.62 -9.01
C GLY A 246 4.78 19.88 -7.63
N ILE A 247 5.27 18.84 -6.95
CA ILE A 247 5.98 18.96 -5.66
C ILE A 247 7.42 19.43 -5.94
N GLU A 248 7.92 20.37 -5.15
CA GLU A 248 9.31 20.81 -5.28
C GLU A 248 10.27 19.67 -4.88
N PRO A 249 11.25 19.31 -5.74
CA PRO A 249 12.18 18.23 -5.44
C PRO A 249 13.05 18.57 -4.22
N PRO A 250 13.35 17.60 -3.33
CA PRO A 250 14.28 17.83 -2.25
C PRO A 250 15.67 18.23 -2.77
N LYS A 251 16.32 19.19 -2.10
CA LYS A 251 17.64 19.73 -2.50
C LYS A 251 18.71 18.63 -2.55
N ASP A 252 18.72 17.79 -1.52
CA ASP A 252 19.69 16.70 -1.37
C ASP A 252 19.00 15.35 -1.55
N ILE A 253 19.24 14.71 -2.69
CA ILE A 253 18.77 13.35 -2.99
C ILE A 253 19.99 12.41 -2.91
N PRO A 254 20.11 11.58 -1.86
CA PRO A 254 21.20 10.65 -1.73
C PRO A 254 21.09 9.53 -2.75
N THR A 255 22.23 9.02 -3.22
CA THR A 255 22.29 7.82 -4.05
C THR A 255 22.31 6.60 -3.14
N PRO A 256 21.32 5.68 -3.22
CA PRO A 256 21.38 4.43 -2.49
C PRO A 256 22.61 3.61 -2.93
N LYS A 257 23.22 2.89 -1.97
CA LYS A 257 24.38 2.00 -2.22
C LYS A 257 23.96 0.56 -1.95
N GLY A 258 24.46 -0.37 -2.77
CA GLY A 258 24.20 -1.80 -2.61
C GLY A 258 22.72 -2.14 -2.77
N ASP A 259 22.20 -2.90 -1.82
CA ASP A 259 20.81 -3.39 -1.72
C ASP A 259 19.83 -2.35 -1.13
N ARG A 260 20.31 -1.14 -0.78
CA ARG A 260 19.46 -0.12 -0.17
C ARG A 260 18.55 0.53 -1.20
N VAL A 261 17.39 0.98 -0.73
CA VAL A 261 16.44 1.79 -1.52
C VAL A 261 16.37 3.22 -0.99
N LEU A 262 15.90 4.13 -1.82
CA LEU A 262 15.61 5.50 -1.42
C LEU A 262 14.16 5.62 -1.00
N PHE A 263 13.91 5.99 0.26
CA PHE A 263 12.59 6.15 0.83
C PHE A 263 12.28 7.63 1.13
N TRP A 264 11.09 8.07 0.76
CA TRP A 264 10.65 9.44 0.98
C TRP A 264 9.15 9.53 1.26
N ARG A 265 8.76 10.42 2.18
CA ARG A 265 7.36 10.78 2.43
C ARG A 265 7.17 12.27 2.15
N PRO A 266 6.74 12.66 0.93
CA PRO A 266 6.71 14.07 0.52
C PRO A 266 5.96 14.98 1.49
N GLN A 267 4.86 14.49 2.05
CA GLN A 267 3.96 15.25 2.92
C GLN A 267 4.46 15.39 4.38
N VAL A 268 5.31 14.48 4.84
CA VAL A 268 5.69 14.37 6.27
C VAL A 268 7.17 14.62 6.50
N ARG A 269 8.03 14.26 5.54
CA ARG A 269 9.48 14.34 5.65
C ARG A 269 10.07 15.12 4.48
N LYS A 270 10.76 16.22 4.81
CA LYS A 270 11.54 16.99 3.83
C LYS A 270 12.81 16.27 3.37
N LYS A 271 13.32 15.30 4.14
CA LYS A 271 14.55 14.56 3.85
C LYS A 271 14.23 13.13 3.39
N LEU A 272 14.96 12.68 2.37
CA LEU A 272 14.96 11.28 1.96
C LEU A 272 15.88 10.46 2.86
N THR A 273 15.62 9.17 2.94
CA THR A 273 16.37 8.23 3.78
C THR A 273 16.71 7.00 2.97
N THR A 274 17.94 6.48 3.12
CA THR A 274 18.28 5.18 2.51
C THR A 274 17.87 4.06 3.46
N VAL A 275 17.13 3.09 2.97
CA VAL A 275 16.57 1.99 3.78
C VAL A 275 17.15 0.68 3.29
N LYS A 276 17.64 -0.16 4.21
CA LYS A 276 17.91 -1.56 3.90
C LYS A 276 16.57 -2.27 3.97
N VAL A 277 16.06 -2.72 2.84
CA VAL A 277 14.74 -3.35 2.77
C VAL A 277 14.76 -4.76 3.33
N ILE A 278 13.58 -5.25 3.69
CA ILE A 278 13.35 -6.66 3.95
C ILE A 278 13.61 -7.50 2.69
N GLU A 279 14.07 -8.73 2.89
CA GLU A 279 14.23 -9.72 1.83
C GLU A 279 13.02 -10.68 1.85
N PRO A 280 12.56 -11.18 0.69
CA PRO A 280 11.50 -12.18 0.65
C PRO A 280 12.01 -13.52 1.16
N ARG A 281 11.12 -14.32 1.75
CA ARG A 281 11.39 -15.70 2.15
C ARG A 281 11.21 -16.65 0.98
N GLN A 282 10.28 -16.36 0.08
CA GLN A 282 10.04 -17.16 -1.12
C GLN A 282 10.80 -16.60 -2.32
N SER A 283 11.20 -17.48 -3.22
CA SER A 283 11.67 -17.13 -4.56
C SER A 283 10.56 -17.44 -5.55
N LEU A 284 10.03 -16.39 -6.21
CA LEU A 284 9.08 -16.51 -7.31
C LEU A 284 9.80 -16.79 -8.63
#